data_AF-A0A8T3E7X0-F1
#
_entry.id   AF-A0A8T3E7X0-F1
#
_cell.length_a   1.000
_cell.length_b   1.000
_cell.length_c   1.000
_cell.angle_alpha   90.00
_cell.angle_beta   90.00
_cell.angle_gamma   90.00
#
_symmetry.space_group_name_H-M   'P 1'
#
loop_
_entity.id
_entity.type
_entity.pdbx_description
1 polymer ?
#
loop_
_entity_poly.entity_id
_entity_poly.type
_entity_poly.pdbx_seq_one_letter_code
_entity_poly.pdbx_strand_id
1 'polypeptide(L)' 'MSTLHKDNAVSTTEDRKPHIIQDYNSNKGGVDCLDKLTGAYTCKRLTARWPVAVFHNILAVSAYNAYVYLITVLQLSSQ' A
#
# COMPACT_ATOMS: atom_id res chain seq x y z
N MET A 1 -18.60 1.68 4.25
CA MET A 1 -19.34 2.94 4.12
C MET A 1 -18.49 3.87 3.26
N SER A 2 -19.02 4.42 2.17
CA SER A 2 -18.29 5.36 1.30
C SER A 2 -18.93 6.73 1.41
N THR A 3 -18.12 7.76 1.66
CA THR A 3 -18.57 9.16 1.68
C THR A 3 -18.40 9.86 0.32
N LEU A 4 -17.62 9.24 -0.58
CA LEU A 4 -17.33 9.74 -1.93
C LEU A 4 -18.48 9.41 -2.90
N HIS A 5 -19.04 8.21 -2.80
CA HIS A 5 -20.13 7.77 -3.65
C HIS A 5 -21.48 8.15 -3.04
N LYS A 6 -22.15 9.13 -3.64
CA LYS A 6 -23.49 9.58 -3.24
C LYS A 6 -24.61 8.83 -3.96
N ASP A 7 -24.28 8.17 -5.07
CA ASP A 7 -25.22 7.48 -5.95
C ASP A 7 -24.93 5.97 -5.97
N ASN A 8 -25.98 5.15 -6.13
CA ASN A 8 -25.88 3.68 -6.20
C ASN A 8 -25.46 3.19 -7.60
N ALA A 9 -24.54 3.89 -8.26
CA ALA A 9 -24.11 3.55 -9.62
C ALA A 9 -23.47 2.16 -9.68
N VAL A 10 -23.94 1.34 -10.61
CA VAL A 10 -23.48 -0.04 -10.85
C VAL A 10 -22.67 -0.08 -12.14
N SER A 11 -21.55 -0.80 -12.14
CA SER A 11 -20.70 -0.96 -13.32
C SER A 11 -21.46 -1.64 -14.47
N THR A 12 -21.20 -1.21 -15.70
CA THR A 12 -21.75 -1.81 -16.93
C THR A 12 -21.09 -3.14 -17.34
N THR A 13 -20.01 -3.53 -16.66
CA THR A 13 -19.31 -4.82 -16.82
C THR A 13 -20.21 -6.01 -16.42
N GLU A 14 -19.97 -7.21 -16.98
CA GLU A 14 -20.75 -8.44 -16.74
C GLU A 14 -20.95 -8.76 -15.26
N ASP A 15 -19.96 -8.41 -14.43
CA ASP A 15 -19.95 -8.59 -12.98
C ASP A 15 -21.03 -7.78 -12.22
N ARG A 16 -21.61 -6.72 -12.84
CA ARG A 16 -22.62 -5.81 -12.25
C ARG A 16 -22.32 -5.40 -10.81
N LYS A 17 -21.05 -5.14 -10.49
CA LYS A 17 -20.65 -4.72 -9.14
C LYS A 17 -20.90 -3.23 -8.95
N PRO A 18 -21.36 -2.78 -7.78
CA PRO A 18 -21.41 -1.37 -7.43
C PRO A 18 -20.03 -0.72 -7.62
N HIS A 19 -20.00 0.49 -8.17
CA HIS A 19 -18.75 1.25 -8.36
C HIS A 19 -17.97 1.40 -7.05
N ILE A 20 -18.70 1.56 -5.94
CA ILE A 20 -18.17 1.59 -4.57
C ILE A 20 -17.26 0.40 -4.25
N ILE A 21 -17.67 -0.81 -4.66
CA ILE A 21 -16.92 -2.03 -4.37
C ILE A 21 -15.68 -2.13 -5.27
N GLN A 22 -15.79 -1.69 -6.52
CA GLN A 22 -14.66 -1.66 -7.44
C GLN A 22 -13.59 -0.68 -6.97
N ASP A 23 -13.97 0.55 -6.64
CA ASP A 23 -13.05 1.57 -6.13
C ASP A 23 -12.40 1.15 -4.82
N TYR A 24 -13.18 0.56 -3.91
CA TYR A 24 -12.63 0.02 -2.68
C TYR A 24 -11.60 -1.07 -2.94
N ASN A 25 -11.91 -2.05 -3.80
CA ASN A 25 -10.99 -3.16 -4.10
C ASN A 25 -9.72 -2.67 -4.80
N SER A 26 -9.82 -1.68 -5.69
CA SER A 26 -8.66 -1.06 -6.35
C SER A 26 -7.72 -0.38 -5.36
N ASN A 27 -8.25 0.34 -4.37
CA ASN A 27 -7.43 1.08 -3.39
C ASN A 27 -7.05 0.28 -2.14
N LYS A 28 -7.69 -0.87 -1.88
CA LYS A 28 -7.43 -1.67 -0.67
C LYS A 28 -6.00 -2.22 -0.62
N GLY A 29 -5.40 -2.52 -1.77
CA GLY A 29 -4.16 -3.29 -1.85
C GLY A 29 -2.87 -2.55 -1.47
N GLY A 30 -2.90 -1.23 -1.25
CA GLY A 30 -1.69 -0.44 -1.00
C GLY A 30 -0.92 -0.87 0.25
N VAL A 31 -1.61 -1.01 1.39
CA VAL A 31 -1.00 -1.43 2.65
C VAL A 31 -0.57 -2.91 2.60
N ASP A 32 -1.40 -3.78 2.02
CA ASP A 32 -1.09 -5.21 1.87
C ASP A 32 0.14 -5.43 0.98
N CYS A 33 0.37 -4.58 -0.03
CA CYS A 33 1.56 -4.63 -0.87
C CYS A 33 2.81 -4.25 -0.07
N LEU A 34 2.74 -3.18 0.72
CA LEU A 34 3.83 -2.77 1.61
C LEU A 34 4.14 -3.85 2.65
N ASP A 35 3.13 -4.48 3.25
CA ASP A 35 3.31 -5.53 4.24
C ASP A 35 3.98 -6.78 3.63
N LYS A 36 3.57 -7.19 2.43
CA LYS A 36 4.22 -8.28 1.69
C LYS A 36 5.68 -7.98 1.37
N LEU A 37 6.00 -6.77 0.90
CA LEU A 37 7.38 -6.36 0.63
C LEU A 37 8.19 -6.28 1.93
N THR A 38 7.60 -5.74 2.98
CA THR A 38 8.21 -5.64 4.30
C THR A 38 8.41 -7.01 4.94
N GLY A 39 7.60 -8.02 4.60
CA GLY A 39 7.78 -9.41 5.00
C GLY A 39 8.84 -10.15 4.15
N ALA A 40 8.84 -9.95 2.83
CA ALA A 40 9.75 -10.60 1.90
C ALA A 40 11.19 -10.07 1.98
N TYR A 41 11.36 -8.76 2.17
CA TYR A 41 12.68 -8.09 2.22
C TYR A 41 13.10 -7.73 3.65
N THR A 42 12.54 -8.43 4.65
CA THR A 42 12.79 -8.12 6.06
C THR A 42 14.09 -8.73 6.56
N CYS A 43 14.98 -7.90 7.10
CA CYS A 43 16.09 -8.33 7.97
C CYS A 43 15.67 -8.34 9.46
N LYS A 44 14.37 -8.43 9.76
CA LYS A 44 13.86 -8.54 11.13
C LYS A 44 14.36 -9.84 11.74
N ARG A 45 15.29 -9.74 12.67
CA ARG A 45 15.65 -10.86 13.56
C ARG A 45 14.55 -11.04 14.59
N LEU A 46 14.27 -12.28 14.97
CA LEU A 46 13.39 -12.58 16.10
C LEU A 46 14.00 -11.95 17.36
N THR A 47 13.30 -10.98 17.97
CA THR A 47 13.75 -10.32 19.19
C THR A 47 12.66 -10.36 20.24
N ALA A 48 13.00 -10.70 21.49
CA ALA A 48 12.08 -10.66 22.63
C ALA A 48 11.87 -9.24 23.20
N ARG A 49 12.48 -8.21 22.57
CA ARG A 49 12.44 -6.82 23.03
C ARG A 49 11.54 -6.02 22.10
N TRP A 50 10.32 -5.72 22.54
CA TRP A 50 9.33 -4.97 21.76
C TRP A 50 9.85 -3.65 21.15
N PRO A 51 10.73 -2.85 21.79
CA PRO A 51 11.19 -1.59 21.19
C PRO A 51 12.02 -1.82 19.92
N VAL A 52 12.78 -2.92 19.89
CA VAL A 52 13.63 -3.29 18.75
C VAL A 52 12.77 -3.74 17.57
N ALA A 53 11.66 -4.44 17.83
CA ALA A 53 10.70 -4.79 16.79
C ALA A 53 10.06 -3.54 16.15
N VAL A 54 9.68 -2.55 16.96
CA VAL A 54 9.16 -1.26 16.49
C VAL A 54 10.21 -0.51 15.67
N PHE A 55 11.46 -0.47 16.13
CA PHE A 55 12.56 0.16 15.40
C PHE A 55 12.76 -0.45 14.00
N HIS A 56 12.77 -1.78 13.89
CA HIS A 56 12.88 -2.44 12.59
C HIS A 56 11.69 -2.14 11.66
N ASN A 57 10.47 -2.00 12.21
CA ASN A 57 9.30 -1.60 11.42
C ASN A 57 9.46 -0.18 10.85
N ILE A 58 9.93 0.77 11.68
CA ILE A 58 10.17 2.16 11.24
C ILE A 58 11.22 2.20 10.13
N LEU A 59 12.31 1.44 10.26
CA LEU A 59 13.34 1.37 9.22
C LEU A 59 12.79 0.83 7.90
N ALA A 60 11.97 -0.22 7.94
CA ALA A 60 11.40 -0.81 6.73
C ALA A 60 10.48 0.18 5.97
N VAL A 61 9.61 0.89 6.69
CA VAL A 61 8.73 1.91 6.09
C VAL A 61 9.54 3.07 5.51
N SER A 62 10.55 3.55 6.23
CA SER A 62 11.43 4.63 5.77
C SER A 62 12.20 4.24 4.50
N ALA A 63 12.73 3.01 4.43
CA ALA A 63 13.44 2.52 3.27
C ALA A 63 12.53 2.40 2.03
N TYR A 64 11.30 1.90 2.21
CA TYR A 64 10.31 1.85 1.14
C TYR A 64 9.96 3.25 0.63
N ASN A 65 9.70 4.20 1.53
CA ASN A 65 9.41 5.58 1.16
C ASN A 65 10.58 6.23 0.41
N ALA A 66 11.82 5.99 0.85
CA ALA A 66 13.01 6.48 0.17
C ALA A 66 13.15 5.88 -1.25
N TYR A 67 12.83 4.60 -1.42
CA TYR A 67 12.81 3.93 -2.73
C TYR A 67 11.76 4.54 -3.67
N VAL A 68 10.55 4.83 -3.17
CA VAL A 68 9.51 5.51 -3.95
C VAL A 68 9.99 6.89 -4.40
N TYR A 69 10.55 7.69 -3.49
CA TYR A 69 11.12 8.99 -3.82
C TYR A 69 12.22 8.89 -4.88
N LEU A 70 13.14 7.93 -4.73
CA LEU A 70 14.23 7.72 -5.69
C LEU A 70 13.69 7.42 -7.09
N ILE A 71 12.71 6.52 -7.22
CA ILE A 71 12.12 6.20 -8.53
C ILE A 71 11.39 7.40 -9.12
N THR A 72 10.61 8.13 -8.32
CA THR A 72 9.89 9.31 -8.80
C THR A 72 10.85 10.37 -9.33
N VAL A 73 11.96 10.63 -8.62
CA VAL A 73 12.99 11.58 -9.06
C VAL A 73 13.68 11.10 -10.33
N LEU A 74 13.99 9.81 -10.46
CA LEU A 74 14.60 9.25 -11.67
C LEU A 74 13.66 9.35 -12.90
N GLN A 75 12.38 9.08 -12.71
CA GLN A 75 11.37 9.24 -13.77
C GLN A 75 11.21 10.70 -14.21
N LEU A 76 11.29 11.65 -13.27
CA LEU A 76 11.25 13.09 -13.55
C LEU A 76 12.51 13.59 -14.26
N SER A 77 13.69 13.03 -13.97
CA SER A 77 14.95 13.40 -14.63
C SER A 77 15.13 12.83 -16.05
N SER A 78 14.25 11.91 -16.46
CA SER A 78 14.27 11.29 -17.80
C SER A 78 13.30 11.95 -18.80
N GLN A 79 12.59 13.00 -18.37
CA GLN A 79 11.77 13.88 -19.19
C GLN A 79 12.53 15.17 -19.46
#